data_AF-A0A4Q5X3G6-F1
#
_entry.id   AF-A0A4Q5X3G6-F1
#
_cell.length_a   1.000
_cell.length_b   1.000
_cell.length_c   1.000
_cell.angle_alpha   90.00
_cell.angle_beta   90.00
_cell.angle_gamma   90.00
#
_symmetry.space_group_name_H-M   'P 1'
#
loop_
_entity.id
_entity.type
_entity.pdbx_description
1 polymer ?
#
loop_
_entity_poly.entity_id
_entity_poly.type
_entity_poly.pdbx_seq_one_letter_code
_entity_poly.pdbx_strand_id
1 'polypeptide(L)'
;MALFGSLALLAGCGAGTDNTNPGGPSTGATGGSSSTGGSSPGIPAAGSSGSDGLPPDGPCQQGVPVTTQIPRLLNRQYANVVRDLLGVTELEGAPIASALFGDFTGPMTAPAWDIYQSVAAKIAAQVMAGPNKSLFISCDPAADGCLKTTIETFGRKAFRRALSAEEVTSFERLSKTTPPGTPAEVAEAILNAFLVSPSFLLIPEIGTEVEGSAIKLAPQEVAARLSFLLWGSVPDADLNAAADANQLQTKEQILAQAKRMIGVRAKTGPLVAAFHNEWAQVNSGNAHWFKIDHDVAKYPTYNAAAKTSYAKEMDAFFEEVAFTNGSFSDLLTSKVAFVNKDNAGIYGLDPAMYGAELTKVSLDSADQPRPGFLTRAGFLSSYSNYDATSPILRGAFIAVSLMNMNPGAPVEGAKDAKAEGSFPTQRAYVEALTEKAQPCQGCHQLINPLGYVLENYDGIGRWQTTDLRGGAIDAAVTTANVNFGDAGVKPISSAAQLMEELAKLPRAQELYAKAWVSYAFGRPSNANDQCTVDQLKTKLTAGGYSILSLLGDLTQADSFRVRVRGTP
;
A
#
# COMPACT_ATOMS: atom_id res chain seq x y z
N MET A 1 7.16 -5.25 5.66
CA MET A 1 6.72 -5.68 4.30
C MET A 1 6.95 -7.18 4.10
N ALA A 2 6.30 -8.02 4.90
CA ALA A 2 6.22 -9.47 4.67
C ALA A 2 5.05 -10.04 5.47
N LEU A 3 3.83 -9.72 5.01
CA LEU A 3 2.70 -10.65 4.96
C LEU A 3 2.30 -10.76 3.48
N PHE A 4 3.30 -11.00 2.64
CA PHE A 4 3.15 -11.18 1.19
C PHE A 4 4.19 -12.21 0.80
N GLY A 5 3.84 -13.48 1.02
CA GLY A 5 4.78 -14.59 0.92
C GLY A 5 4.09 -15.93 0.84
N SER A 6 2.99 -16.01 0.11
CA SER A 6 2.41 -17.26 -0.41
C SER A 6 1.60 -16.95 -1.68
N LEU A 7 2.19 -16.20 -2.60
CA LEU A 7 1.82 -16.18 -4.01
C LEU A 7 2.97 -15.60 -4.86
N ALA A 8 4.21 -15.91 -4.51
CA ALA A 8 5.40 -15.49 -5.25
C ALA A 8 5.84 -16.63 -6.16
N LEU A 9 5.21 -16.78 -7.33
CA LEU A 9 5.74 -17.49 -8.50
C LEU A 9 4.77 -17.38 -9.70
N LEU A 10 4.37 -16.16 -10.08
CA LEU A 10 3.56 -15.96 -11.28
C LEU A 10 3.98 -14.68 -12.02
N ALA A 11 5.07 -14.78 -12.79
CA ALA A 11 5.38 -13.85 -13.87
C ALA A 11 5.93 -14.62 -15.07
N GLY A 12 5.28 -14.47 -16.22
CA GLY A 12 5.69 -15.01 -17.52
C GLY A 12 4.66 -14.64 -18.57
N CYS A 13 4.96 -13.58 -19.33
CA CYS A 13 4.08 -12.85 -20.24
C CYS A 13 3.88 -13.52 -21.61
N GLY A 14 2.81 -13.10 -22.29
CA GLY A 14 2.85 -12.72 -23.70
C GLY A 14 2.68 -13.83 -24.73
N ALA A 15 1.53 -13.84 -25.41
CA ALA A 15 1.37 -14.55 -26.67
C ALA A 15 2.33 -13.96 -27.73
N GLY A 16 3.30 -14.77 -28.15
CA GLY A 16 4.15 -14.49 -29.32
C GLY A 16 3.65 -15.29 -30.52
N THR A 17 3.35 -14.58 -31.60
CA THR A 17 3.05 -15.15 -32.93
C THR A 17 4.30 -15.75 -33.55
N ASP A 18 4.16 -16.96 -34.08
CA ASP A 18 5.20 -17.74 -34.78
C ASP A 18 5.82 -17.00 -35.97
N ASN A 19 7.15 -17.10 -36.10
CA ASN A 19 7.84 -17.02 -37.39
C ASN A 19 8.97 -18.07 -37.42
N THR A 20 8.85 -18.96 -38.40
CA THR A 20 9.69 -20.12 -38.70
C THR A 20 11.01 -19.76 -39.38
N ASN A 21 12.14 -20.38 -38.97
CA ASN A 21 13.05 -21.17 -39.84
C ASN A 21 14.30 -21.70 -39.08
N PRO A 22 15.03 -22.73 -39.62
CA PRO A 22 15.71 -23.75 -38.83
C PRO A 22 17.23 -23.87 -39.16
N GLY A 23 17.89 -24.79 -38.45
CA GLY A 23 19.27 -25.23 -38.70
C GLY A 23 20.04 -25.20 -37.39
N GLY A 24 20.58 -26.30 -36.85
CA GLY A 24 21.24 -27.46 -37.42
C GLY A 24 22.23 -27.96 -36.34
N PRO A 25 22.79 -29.18 -36.43
CA PRO A 25 22.88 -30.09 -35.29
C PRO A 25 24.30 -30.42 -34.78
N SER A 26 24.33 -31.26 -33.73
CA SER A 26 25.41 -32.21 -33.36
C SER A 26 26.60 -31.61 -32.58
N THR A 27 27.35 -32.23 -31.66
CA THR A 27 27.62 -33.59 -31.14
C THR A 27 28.28 -33.37 -29.75
N GLY A 28 28.08 -34.13 -28.67
CA GLY A 28 28.60 -35.48 -28.44
C GLY A 28 29.71 -35.51 -27.37
N ALA A 29 29.73 -36.57 -26.56
CA ALA A 29 30.81 -37.08 -25.69
C ALA A 29 30.94 -36.59 -24.21
N THR A 30 30.30 -37.38 -23.35
CA THR A 30 30.80 -38.04 -22.12
C THR A 30 32.26 -37.82 -21.67
N GLY A 31 32.44 -37.56 -20.37
CA GLY A 31 33.69 -37.76 -19.64
C GLY A 31 33.59 -37.26 -18.19
N GLY A 32 33.28 -38.16 -17.26
CA GLY A 32 33.18 -37.84 -15.84
C GLY A 32 34.53 -37.58 -15.19
N SER A 33 34.60 -36.55 -14.35
CA SER A 33 35.58 -36.43 -13.29
C SER A 33 34.97 -35.67 -12.12
N SER A 34 35.18 -36.25 -10.94
CA SER A 34 34.78 -35.79 -9.62
C SER A 34 35.40 -34.43 -9.27
N SER A 35 34.56 -33.46 -8.94
CA SER A 35 34.96 -32.30 -8.15
C SER A 35 33.85 -31.94 -7.15
N THR A 36 34.25 -31.95 -5.89
CA THR A 36 33.57 -31.49 -4.68
C THR A 36 32.81 -30.18 -4.87
N GLY A 37 31.48 -30.26 -4.88
CA GLY A 37 30.56 -29.12 -4.81
C GLY A 37 30.21 -28.84 -3.35
N GLY A 38 30.46 -27.61 -2.92
CA GLY A 38 30.14 -27.11 -1.58
C GLY A 38 28.64 -27.17 -1.29
N SER A 39 28.32 -27.81 -0.17
CA SER A 39 27.01 -27.84 0.44
C SER A 39 26.52 -26.41 0.74
N SER A 40 25.47 -25.96 0.05
CA SER A 40 24.59 -24.93 0.59
C SER A 40 23.83 -25.53 1.79
N PRO A 41 23.80 -24.87 2.96
CA PRO A 41 22.98 -25.35 4.07
C PRO A 41 21.51 -25.22 3.68
N GLY A 42 20.81 -26.35 3.67
CA GLY A 42 19.38 -26.42 3.43
C GLY A 42 18.63 -25.54 4.43
N ILE A 43 17.72 -24.72 3.89
CA ILE A 43 16.70 -24.05 4.67
C ILE A 43 15.77 -25.14 5.22
N PRO A 44 15.54 -25.23 6.54
CA PRO A 44 14.59 -26.18 7.08
C PRO A 44 13.19 -25.83 6.59
N ALA A 45 12.55 -26.79 5.93
CA ALA A 45 11.14 -26.74 5.59
C ALA A 45 10.30 -26.72 6.88
N ALA A 46 9.85 -25.54 7.29
CA ALA A 46 8.77 -25.40 8.25
C ALA A 46 7.45 -25.47 7.47
N GLY A 47 6.87 -26.67 7.42
CA GLY A 47 5.47 -26.83 7.04
C GLY A 47 4.60 -26.13 8.06
N SER A 48 4.04 -24.97 7.70
CA SER A 48 2.95 -24.36 8.46
C SER A 48 1.65 -25.02 8.05
N SER A 49 1.37 -26.17 8.66
CA SER A 49 0.00 -26.58 8.91
C SER A 49 -0.53 -25.70 10.05
N GLY A 50 -0.99 -24.50 9.69
CA GLY A 50 -1.60 -23.55 10.61
C GLY A 50 -2.94 -23.12 10.04
N SER A 51 -3.97 -23.89 10.35
CA SER A 51 -5.34 -23.40 10.28
C SER A 51 -5.50 -22.30 11.33
N ASP A 52 -5.23 -21.06 10.96
CA ASP A 52 -5.71 -19.91 11.73
C ASP A 52 -7.22 -19.76 11.44
N GLY A 53 -7.97 -20.73 12.00
CA GLY A 53 -9.34 -20.45 12.40
C GLY A 53 -9.32 -19.17 13.23
N LEU A 54 -10.40 -18.40 13.12
CA LEU A 54 -10.71 -17.36 14.10
C LEU A 54 -10.27 -17.81 15.51
N PRO A 55 -9.56 -16.98 16.29
CA PRO A 55 -9.29 -17.33 17.67
C PRO A 55 -10.65 -17.69 18.31
N PRO A 56 -10.72 -18.77 19.11
CA PRO A 56 -11.94 -19.12 19.81
C PRO A 56 -12.45 -17.92 20.62
N ASP A 57 -13.75 -17.85 20.87
CA ASP A 57 -14.46 -16.82 21.67
C ASP A 57 -14.01 -16.80 23.16
N GLY A 58 -12.71 -16.65 23.40
CA GLY A 58 -12.09 -16.42 24.69
C GLY A 58 -11.61 -14.97 24.79
N PRO A 59 -11.36 -14.46 26.02
CA PRO A 59 -10.83 -13.13 26.18
C PRO A 59 -9.48 -13.01 25.47
N CYS A 60 -9.32 -11.96 24.67
CA CYS A 60 -8.04 -11.65 24.03
C CYS A 60 -6.93 -11.58 25.10
N GLN A 61 -5.75 -12.11 24.80
CA GLN A 61 -4.59 -11.97 25.68
C GLN A 61 -3.88 -10.67 25.35
N GLN A 62 -3.71 -9.81 26.36
CA GLN A 62 -2.91 -8.61 26.20
C GLN A 62 -1.45 -9.00 25.92
N GLY A 63 -0.88 -8.41 24.88
CA GLY A 63 0.51 -8.60 24.52
C GLY A 63 1.04 -7.39 23.78
N VAL A 64 2.37 -7.21 23.85
CA VAL A 64 3.09 -6.30 22.96
C VAL A 64 3.87 -7.19 21.99
N PRO A 65 3.62 -7.12 20.68
CA PRO A 65 4.34 -7.99 19.76
C PRO A 65 5.79 -7.53 19.56
N VAL A 66 6.64 -8.48 19.16
CA VAL A 66 8.02 -8.18 18.76
C VAL A 66 8.00 -7.35 17.49
N THR A 67 8.77 -6.25 17.47
CA THR A 67 8.90 -5.35 16.32
C THR A 67 10.35 -5.25 15.86
N THR A 68 10.54 -4.82 14.61
CA THR A 68 11.85 -4.37 14.15
C THR A 68 12.25 -3.10 14.90
N GLN A 69 13.48 -3.03 15.37
CA GLN A 69 14.00 -1.86 16.11
C GLN A 69 14.46 -0.74 15.19
N ILE A 70 14.63 -1.02 13.89
CA ILE A 70 15.24 -0.11 12.92
C ILE A 70 14.56 -0.23 11.55
N PRO A 71 13.25 0.06 11.44
CA PRO A 71 12.59 0.11 10.13
C PRO A 71 13.27 1.13 9.22
N ARG A 72 13.45 0.75 7.94
CA ARG A 72 13.91 1.66 6.88
C ARG A 72 12.73 2.45 6.34
N LEU A 73 12.98 3.71 5.98
CA LEU A 73 11.99 4.54 5.27
C LEU A 73 11.53 3.83 3.98
N LEU A 74 10.22 3.84 3.76
CA LEU A 74 9.67 3.50 2.44
C LEU A 74 10.09 4.58 1.43
N ASN A 75 10.15 4.23 0.15
CA ASN A 75 10.50 5.20 -0.90
C ASN A 75 9.59 6.45 -0.87
N ARG A 76 8.28 6.27 -0.61
CA ARG A 76 7.34 7.38 -0.41
C ARG A 76 7.68 8.26 0.81
N GLN A 77 8.16 7.64 1.89
CA GLN A 77 8.55 8.35 3.10
C GLN A 77 9.85 9.11 2.89
N TYR A 78 10.84 8.52 2.22
CA TYR A 78 12.06 9.22 1.80
C TYR A 78 11.73 10.47 0.98
N ALA A 79 10.88 10.32 -0.05
CA ALA A 79 10.45 11.43 -0.90
C ALA A 79 9.71 12.52 -0.11
N ASN A 80 8.81 12.15 0.81
CA ASN A 80 8.11 13.10 1.67
C ASN A 80 9.04 13.85 2.63
N VAL A 81 10.01 13.15 3.23
CA VAL A 81 11.02 13.78 4.11
C VAL A 81 11.86 14.77 3.32
N VAL A 82 12.30 14.41 2.12
CA VAL A 82 13.05 15.32 1.24
C VAL A 82 12.20 16.52 0.83
N ARG A 83 10.94 16.34 0.44
CA ARG A 83 10.02 17.44 0.15
C ARG A 83 9.89 18.39 1.35
N ASP A 84 9.62 17.84 2.53
CA ASP A 84 9.32 18.65 3.71
C ASP A 84 10.56 19.37 4.28
N LEU A 85 11.75 18.78 4.12
CA LEU A 85 13.00 19.38 4.59
C LEU A 85 13.68 20.29 3.56
N LEU A 86 13.54 19.98 2.27
CA LEU A 86 14.36 20.55 1.18
C LEU A 86 13.54 21.08 0.01
N GLY A 87 12.21 20.96 0.03
CA GLY A 87 11.33 21.47 -1.03
C GLY A 87 11.49 20.77 -2.39
N VAL A 88 12.17 19.61 -2.43
CA VAL A 88 12.38 18.85 -3.67
C VAL A 88 11.32 17.76 -3.78
N THR A 89 10.54 17.79 -4.86
CA THR A 89 9.48 16.79 -5.15
C THR A 89 9.89 15.83 -6.27
N GLU A 90 10.74 16.29 -7.17
CA GLU A 90 11.11 15.60 -8.40
C GLU A 90 12.60 15.73 -8.68
N LEU A 91 13.15 14.72 -9.35
CA LEU A 91 14.48 14.68 -9.92
C LEU A 91 14.34 14.35 -11.40
N GLU A 92 14.96 15.14 -12.27
CA GLU A 92 14.98 14.87 -13.72
C GLU A 92 13.57 14.68 -14.33
N GLY A 93 12.57 15.39 -13.80
CA GLY A 93 11.18 15.34 -14.26
C GLY A 93 10.39 14.12 -13.78
N ALA A 94 10.90 13.36 -12.81
CA ALA A 94 10.22 12.22 -12.21
C ALA A 94 10.12 12.36 -10.67
N PRO A 95 9.05 11.83 -10.04
CA PRO A 95 8.93 11.82 -8.58
C PRO A 95 10.09 11.08 -7.91
N ILE A 96 10.65 11.62 -6.82
CA ILE A 96 11.81 11.02 -6.10
C ILE A 96 11.59 9.54 -5.76
N ALA A 97 10.40 9.17 -5.30
CA ALA A 97 10.09 7.80 -4.90
C ALA A 97 10.28 6.78 -6.03
N SER A 98 10.12 7.20 -7.30
CA SER A 98 10.31 6.35 -8.48
C SER A 98 11.78 6.18 -8.90
N ALA A 99 12.67 7.06 -8.42
CA ALA A 99 14.10 6.99 -8.69
C ALA A 99 14.86 6.06 -7.73
N LEU A 100 14.19 5.57 -6.67
CA LEU A 100 14.77 4.69 -5.67
C LEU A 100 14.56 3.21 -6.01
N PHE A 101 15.40 2.35 -5.43
CA PHE A 101 15.21 0.90 -5.49
C PHE A 101 13.88 0.51 -4.83
N GLY A 102 13.07 -0.36 -5.45
CA GLY A 102 11.74 -0.71 -4.93
C GLY A 102 11.79 -1.25 -3.50
N ASP A 103 10.80 -0.88 -2.67
CA ASP A 103 10.77 -1.24 -1.24
C ASP A 103 10.89 -2.75 -1.00
N PHE A 104 11.74 -3.15 -0.04
CA PHE A 104 12.02 -4.54 0.28
C PHE A 104 12.32 -4.76 1.77
N THR A 105 12.22 -6.01 2.24
CA THR A 105 12.60 -6.42 3.60
C THR A 105 14.03 -6.91 3.70
N GLY A 106 14.58 -6.85 4.91
CA GLY A 106 15.94 -7.31 5.19
C GLY A 106 16.98 -6.19 5.07
N PRO A 107 18.28 -6.56 5.14
CA PRO A 107 19.37 -5.59 5.15
C PRO A 107 19.49 -4.85 3.82
N MET A 108 20.08 -3.66 3.84
CA MET A 108 20.40 -2.92 2.62
C MET A 108 21.30 -3.75 1.71
N THR A 109 20.94 -3.87 0.43
CA THR A 109 21.76 -4.54 -0.59
C THR A 109 22.67 -3.53 -1.27
N ALA A 110 23.79 -3.99 -1.83
CA ALA A 110 24.70 -3.10 -2.57
C ALA A 110 24.01 -2.36 -3.73
N PRO A 111 23.20 -3.02 -4.59
CA PRO A 111 22.49 -2.30 -5.67
C PRO A 111 21.53 -1.23 -5.16
N ALA A 112 20.80 -1.51 -4.08
CA ALA A 112 19.91 -0.51 -3.49
C ALA A 112 20.71 0.67 -2.93
N TRP A 113 21.81 0.38 -2.21
CA TRP A 113 22.68 1.39 -1.63
C TRP A 113 23.29 2.32 -2.70
N ASP A 114 23.74 1.79 -3.83
CA ASP A 114 24.28 2.58 -4.93
C ASP A 114 23.23 3.56 -5.49
N ILE A 115 21.96 3.12 -5.59
CA ILE A 115 20.86 3.99 -6.02
C ILE A 115 20.57 5.08 -4.97
N TYR A 116 20.52 4.73 -3.68
CA TYR A 116 20.33 5.72 -2.61
C TYR A 116 21.42 6.80 -2.63
N GLN A 117 22.68 6.42 -2.83
CA GLN A 117 23.80 7.36 -2.97
C GLN A 117 23.67 8.26 -4.20
N SER A 118 23.33 7.68 -5.35
CA SER A 118 23.12 8.44 -6.60
C SER A 118 21.99 9.46 -6.47
N VAL A 119 20.85 9.04 -5.92
CA VAL A 119 19.69 9.90 -5.68
C VAL A 119 20.02 11.02 -4.69
N ALA A 120 20.68 10.71 -3.57
CA ALA A 120 21.10 11.69 -2.59
C ALA A 120 22.05 12.75 -3.15
N ALA A 121 23.03 12.33 -3.98
CA ALA A 121 23.94 13.25 -4.64
C ALA A 121 23.19 14.20 -5.59
N LYS A 122 22.24 13.69 -6.38
CA LYS A 122 21.40 14.53 -7.26
C LYS A 122 20.55 15.52 -6.48
N ILE A 123 19.94 15.09 -5.37
CA ILE A 123 19.16 15.98 -4.48
C ILE A 123 20.07 17.08 -3.91
N ALA A 124 21.25 16.71 -3.40
CA ALA A 124 22.17 17.66 -2.81
C ALA A 124 22.60 18.73 -3.82
N ALA A 125 23.03 18.32 -5.01
CA ALA A 125 23.39 19.24 -6.09
C ALA A 125 22.23 20.16 -6.49
N GLN A 126 21.01 19.60 -6.66
CA GLN A 126 19.83 20.38 -7.01
C GLN A 126 19.45 21.41 -5.94
N VAL A 127 19.52 21.03 -4.65
CA VAL A 127 19.24 21.95 -3.54
C VAL A 127 20.27 23.06 -3.50
N MET A 128 21.56 22.74 -3.62
CA MET A 128 22.65 23.70 -3.48
C MET A 128 22.75 24.67 -4.65
N ALA A 129 22.34 24.25 -5.85
CA ALA A 129 22.26 25.11 -7.04
C ALA A 129 20.93 25.88 -7.16
N GLY A 130 19.90 25.46 -6.42
CA GLY A 130 18.53 25.92 -6.59
C GLY A 130 18.04 26.94 -5.55
N PRO A 131 16.78 27.39 -5.68
CA PRO A 131 16.16 28.32 -4.73
C PRO A 131 15.96 27.72 -3.33
N ASN A 132 16.05 26.40 -3.21
CA ASN A 132 15.84 25.67 -1.96
C ASN A 132 17.09 25.61 -1.07
N LYS A 133 18.23 26.17 -1.49
CA LYS A 133 19.49 26.17 -0.72
C LYS A 133 19.29 26.63 0.72
N SER A 134 18.47 27.67 0.94
CA SER A 134 18.20 28.25 2.26
C SER A 134 17.39 27.33 3.19
N LEU A 135 16.75 26.28 2.67
CA LEU A 135 16.08 25.25 3.48
C LEU A 135 17.10 24.32 4.16
N PHE A 136 18.28 24.17 3.55
CA PHE A 136 19.40 23.44 4.14
C PHE A 136 20.35 24.39 4.90
N ILE A 137 20.88 25.42 4.23
CA ILE A 137 21.91 26.33 4.76
C ILE A 137 21.52 27.80 4.51
N SER A 138 21.28 28.56 5.57
CA SER A 138 20.78 29.95 5.51
C SER A 138 21.87 31.02 5.65
N CYS A 139 23.11 30.62 5.93
CA CYS A 139 24.28 31.48 6.06
C CYS A 139 25.28 31.24 4.92
N ASP A 140 26.26 32.13 4.78
CA ASP A 140 27.40 31.89 3.89
C ASP A 140 28.21 30.69 4.41
N PRO A 141 28.37 29.59 3.63
CA PRO A 141 29.16 28.44 4.06
C PRO A 141 30.61 28.76 4.44
N ALA A 142 31.16 29.88 3.95
CA ALA A 142 32.50 30.35 4.30
C ALA A 142 32.57 31.07 5.66
N ALA A 143 31.42 31.48 6.23
CA ALA A 143 31.37 32.16 7.51
C ALA A 143 31.68 31.19 8.67
N ASP A 144 32.41 31.69 9.66
CA ASP A 144 32.76 30.91 10.86
C ASP A 144 31.50 30.40 11.57
N GLY A 145 31.53 29.14 11.99
CA GLY A 145 30.40 28.45 12.65
C GLY A 145 29.21 28.10 11.74
N CYS A 146 29.09 28.62 10.51
CA CYS A 146 27.92 28.41 9.65
C CYS A 146 27.63 26.92 9.39
N LEU A 147 28.66 26.15 9.01
CA LEU A 147 28.52 24.72 8.75
C LEU A 147 28.11 23.94 9.99
N LYS A 148 28.68 24.26 11.16
CA LYS A 148 28.34 23.60 12.43
C LYS A 148 26.88 23.85 12.81
N THR A 149 26.44 25.11 12.78
CA THR A 149 25.04 25.45 13.04
C THR A 149 24.10 24.77 12.04
N THR A 150 24.50 24.67 10.77
CA THR A 150 23.74 23.94 9.75
C THR A 150 23.64 22.45 10.08
N ILE A 151 24.74 21.80 10.45
CA ILE A 151 24.79 20.38 10.86
C ILE A 151 23.85 20.13 12.04
N GLU A 152 23.89 20.96 13.08
CA GLU A 152 23.08 20.80 14.28
C GLU A 152 21.58 21.03 14.00
N THR A 153 21.25 22.10 13.28
CA THR A 153 19.86 22.50 13.02
C THR A 153 19.16 21.61 12.00
N PHE A 154 19.81 21.33 10.86
CA PHE A 154 19.29 20.40 9.86
C PHE A 154 19.31 18.97 10.38
N GLY A 155 20.41 18.56 11.01
CA GLY A 155 20.58 17.22 11.57
C GLY A 155 19.50 16.88 12.59
N ARG A 156 19.11 17.82 13.47
CA ARG A 156 18.04 17.58 14.45
C ARG A 156 16.74 17.13 13.78
N LYS A 157 16.37 17.77 12.66
CA LYS A 157 15.18 17.43 11.87
C LYS A 157 15.40 16.16 11.06
N ALA A 158 16.56 16.08 10.38
CA ALA A 158 16.93 15.00 9.49
C ALA A 158 17.09 13.66 10.22
N PHE A 159 17.45 13.64 11.50
CA PHE A 159 17.57 12.43 12.33
C PHE A 159 16.41 12.28 13.33
N ARG A 160 15.51 13.26 13.42
CA ARG A 160 14.35 13.31 14.34
C ARG A 160 14.72 13.28 15.83
N ARG A 161 15.98 13.56 16.15
CA ARG A 161 16.54 13.67 17.49
C ARG A 161 17.74 14.60 17.45
N ALA A 162 18.18 15.07 18.61
CA ALA A 162 19.47 15.74 18.71
C ALA A 162 20.60 14.82 18.21
N LEU A 163 21.56 15.40 17.50
CA LEU A 163 22.79 14.71 17.11
C LEU A 163 23.67 14.51 18.33
N SER A 164 24.40 13.40 18.38
CA SER A 164 25.48 13.23 19.35
C SER A 164 26.68 14.11 18.98
N ALA A 165 27.57 14.37 19.94
CA ALA A 165 28.80 15.12 19.68
C ALA A 165 29.69 14.43 18.63
N GLU A 166 29.70 13.09 18.62
CA GLU A 166 30.42 12.27 17.67
C GLU A 166 29.81 12.35 16.25
N GLU A 167 28.48 12.44 16.15
CA GLU A 167 27.80 12.65 14.88
C GLU A 167 28.14 14.03 14.31
N VAL A 168 28.03 15.10 15.11
CA VAL A 168 28.42 16.46 14.68
C VAL A 168 29.87 16.48 14.21
N THR A 169 30.79 15.95 15.03
CA THR A 169 32.22 15.86 14.69
C THR A 169 32.45 15.07 13.39
N SER A 170 31.65 14.03 13.14
CA SER A 170 31.76 13.22 11.94
C SER A 170 31.37 13.97 10.66
N PHE A 171 30.34 14.81 10.72
CA PHE A 171 29.99 15.69 9.60
C PHE A 171 31.02 16.81 9.43
N GLU A 172 31.53 17.40 10.52
CA GLU A 172 32.56 18.45 10.45
C GLU A 172 33.86 17.95 9.79
N ARG A 173 34.17 16.64 9.85
CA ARG A 173 35.31 16.07 9.13
C ARG A 173 35.24 16.24 7.61
N LEU A 174 34.06 16.45 7.02
CA LEU A 174 33.92 16.70 5.58
C LEU A 174 34.58 18.03 5.15
N SER A 175 34.71 18.98 6.08
CA SER A 175 35.45 20.24 5.85
C SER A 175 36.99 20.07 5.83
N LYS A 176 37.49 18.87 6.19
CA LYS A 176 38.92 18.56 6.34
C LYS A 176 39.40 17.52 5.33
N THR A 177 38.68 17.33 4.24
CA THR A 177 39.03 16.40 3.16
C THR A 177 40.30 16.85 2.42
N THR A 178 40.98 15.92 1.74
CA THR A 178 42.18 16.21 0.93
C THR A 178 42.00 15.65 -0.48
N PRO A 179 42.09 16.48 -1.54
CA PRO A 179 42.25 17.94 -1.50
C PRO A 179 41.02 18.63 -0.84
N PRO A 180 41.18 19.83 -0.26
CA PRO A 180 40.06 20.55 0.33
C PRO A 180 39.08 21.01 -0.75
N GLY A 181 37.78 20.80 -0.53
CA GLY A 181 36.72 21.40 -1.34
C GLY A 181 36.48 22.87 -0.96
N THR A 182 35.83 23.61 -1.86
CA THR A 182 35.28 24.94 -1.55
C THR A 182 34.20 24.86 -0.47
N PRO A 183 33.91 25.94 0.28
CA PRO A 183 32.86 25.92 1.29
C PRO A 183 31.48 25.49 0.77
N ALA A 184 31.17 25.80 -0.49
CA ALA A 184 29.94 25.36 -1.16
C ALA A 184 29.93 23.85 -1.43
N GLU A 185 31.03 23.30 -1.95
CA GLU A 185 31.19 21.84 -2.17
C GLU A 185 31.15 21.06 -0.85
N VAL A 186 31.73 21.61 0.22
CA VAL A 186 31.65 21.01 1.57
C VAL A 186 30.21 21.00 2.08
N ALA A 187 29.45 22.08 1.91
CA ALA A 187 28.04 22.12 2.28
C ALA A 187 27.20 21.10 1.48
N GLU A 188 27.43 20.97 0.18
CA GLU A 188 26.79 19.94 -0.66
C GLU A 188 27.13 18.53 -0.19
N ALA A 189 28.40 18.26 0.12
CA ALA A 189 28.85 16.98 0.65
C ALA A 189 28.21 16.65 2.00
N ILE A 190 28.01 17.64 2.88
CA ILE A 190 27.30 17.48 4.16
C ILE A 190 25.84 17.09 3.91
N LEU A 191 25.15 17.78 3.00
CA LEU A 191 23.76 17.45 2.65
C LEU A 191 23.64 16.03 2.08
N ASN A 192 24.52 15.66 1.14
CA ASN A 192 24.59 14.30 0.61
C ASN A 192 24.79 13.27 1.73
N ALA A 193 25.76 13.51 2.61
CA ALA A 193 26.04 12.63 3.75
C ALA A 193 24.85 12.48 4.71
N PHE A 194 24.03 13.51 4.90
CA PHE A 194 22.79 13.40 5.67
C PHE A 194 21.81 12.45 4.97
N LEU A 195 21.57 12.65 3.68
CA LEU A 195 20.56 11.90 2.90
C LEU A 195 20.85 10.41 2.75
N VAL A 196 22.09 9.99 2.98
CA VAL A 196 22.51 8.57 2.95
C VAL A 196 22.83 8.01 4.34
N SER A 197 22.78 8.83 5.39
CA SER A 197 23.10 8.40 6.76
C SER A 197 22.11 7.33 7.24
N PRO A 198 22.55 6.29 7.97
CA PRO A 198 21.64 5.35 8.63
C PRO A 198 20.61 6.04 9.53
N SER A 199 21.00 7.10 10.25
CA SER A 199 20.08 7.90 11.09
C SER A 199 19.05 8.68 10.26
N PHE A 200 19.30 8.89 8.96
CA PHE A 200 18.34 9.45 8.01
C PHE A 200 17.42 8.38 7.40
N LEU A 201 18.00 7.28 6.94
CA LEU A 201 17.32 6.20 6.21
C LEU A 201 16.51 5.26 7.12
N LEU A 202 16.82 5.21 8.41
CA LEU A 202 16.17 4.35 9.39
C LEU A 202 15.42 5.20 10.43
N ILE A 203 14.37 4.62 11.02
CA ILE A 203 13.64 5.18 12.16
C ILE A 203 13.97 4.35 13.40
N PRO A 204 15.10 4.60 14.08
CA PRO A 204 15.52 3.78 15.20
C PRO A 204 14.59 3.91 16.42
N GLU A 205 14.28 2.77 17.01
CA GLU A 205 13.54 2.59 18.27
C GLU A 205 14.45 1.84 19.26
N ILE A 206 15.54 2.51 19.65
CA ILE A 206 16.65 1.92 20.38
C ILE A 206 16.42 1.94 21.89
N GLY A 207 15.57 2.85 22.41
CA GLY A 207 15.31 3.13 23.84
C GLY A 207 15.77 2.08 24.86
N THR A 208 16.33 2.51 25.99
CA THR A 208 16.94 1.58 26.97
C THR A 208 16.19 1.47 28.29
N GLU A 209 15.17 2.31 28.51
CA GLU A 209 14.35 2.30 29.72
C GLU A 209 13.42 1.08 29.72
N VAL A 210 13.47 0.28 30.79
CA VAL A 210 12.67 -0.94 30.93
C VAL A 210 11.37 -0.65 31.67
N GLU A 211 10.24 -1.08 31.12
CA GLU A 211 8.90 -1.00 31.70
C GLU A 211 8.31 -2.43 31.76
N GLY A 212 8.44 -3.09 32.91
CA GLY A 212 8.08 -4.50 33.06
C GLY A 212 8.97 -5.42 32.20
N SER A 213 8.36 -6.19 31.29
CA SER A 213 9.07 -7.01 30.30
C SER A 213 9.34 -6.28 28.97
N ALA A 214 8.90 -5.03 28.86
CA ALA A 214 9.04 -4.21 27.67
C ALA A 214 10.08 -3.12 27.86
N ILE A 215 10.41 -2.47 26.75
CA ILE A 215 11.28 -1.30 26.67
C ILE A 215 10.41 -0.12 26.26
N LYS A 216 10.48 0.96 27.04
CA LYS A 216 9.78 2.20 26.74
C LYS A 216 10.50 2.97 25.64
N LEU A 217 9.71 3.51 24.71
CA LEU A 217 10.24 4.41 23.69
C LEU A 217 10.48 5.79 24.26
N ALA A 218 11.59 6.40 23.85
CA ALA A 218 11.86 7.80 24.17
C ALA A 218 10.82 8.72 23.49
N PRO A 219 10.52 9.90 24.05
CA PRO A 219 9.56 10.84 23.45
C PRO A 219 9.85 11.17 21.98
N GLN A 220 11.12 11.27 21.58
CA GLN A 220 11.52 11.51 20.19
C GLN A 220 11.21 10.32 19.28
N GLU A 221 11.33 9.09 19.78
CA GLU A 221 10.95 7.87 19.06
C GLU A 221 9.43 7.79 18.89
N VAL A 222 8.66 8.16 19.92
CA VAL A 222 7.19 8.28 19.85
C VAL A 222 6.77 9.36 18.85
N ALA A 223 7.44 10.52 18.85
CA ALA A 223 7.20 11.58 17.88
C ALA A 223 7.49 11.13 16.45
N ALA A 224 8.63 10.47 16.22
CA ALA A 224 8.96 9.91 14.92
C ALA A 224 7.88 8.91 14.48
N ARG A 225 7.53 7.93 15.33
CA ARG A 225 6.49 6.95 15.03
C ARG A 225 5.15 7.59 14.69
N LEU A 226 4.70 8.60 15.45
CA LEU A 226 3.48 9.35 15.16
C LEU A 226 3.54 10.05 13.80
N SER A 227 4.65 10.72 13.49
CA SER A 227 4.83 11.44 12.23
C SER A 227 4.90 10.53 11.00
N PHE A 228 5.58 9.38 11.10
CA PHE A 228 5.66 8.42 9.99
C PHE A 228 4.38 7.61 9.82
N LEU A 229 3.66 7.32 10.92
CA LEU A 229 2.32 6.76 10.84
C LEU A 229 1.38 7.74 10.14
N LEU A 230 1.28 8.99 10.59
CA LEU A 230 0.18 9.88 10.20
C LEU A 230 0.46 10.70 8.94
N TRP A 231 1.71 11.10 8.71
CA TRP A 231 2.11 11.98 7.60
C TRP A 231 3.18 11.36 6.70
N GLY A 232 3.76 10.21 7.09
CA GLY A 232 4.83 9.56 6.33
C GLY A 232 6.05 10.46 6.13
N SER A 233 6.36 11.33 7.10
CA SER A 233 7.43 12.32 7.05
C SER A 233 7.91 12.68 8.45
N VAL A 234 8.86 13.62 8.56
CA VAL A 234 9.42 14.10 9.83
C VAL A 234 8.38 14.77 10.75
N PRO A 235 8.58 14.75 12.09
CA PRO A 235 7.81 15.53 13.04
C PRO A 235 7.85 17.03 12.72
N ASP A 236 6.71 17.73 12.88
CA ASP A 236 6.69 19.19 12.83
C ASP A 236 7.30 19.83 14.09
N ALA A 237 7.41 21.16 14.08
CA ALA A 237 7.99 21.93 15.18
C ALA A 237 7.28 21.67 16.52
N ASP A 238 5.95 21.65 16.50
CA ASP A 238 5.15 21.44 17.70
C ASP A 238 5.28 20.01 18.25
N LEU A 239 5.31 18.98 17.40
CA LEU A 239 5.50 17.59 17.85
C LEU A 239 6.92 17.38 18.40
N ASN A 240 7.90 18.02 17.77
CA ASN A 240 9.27 18.08 18.28
C ASN A 240 9.35 18.77 19.65
N ALA A 241 8.63 19.89 19.84
CA ALA A 241 8.59 20.59 21.11
C ALA A 241 7.92 19.76 22.21
N ALA A 242 6.83 19.05 21.87
CA ALA A 242 6.19 18.11 22.80
C ALA A 242 7.13 16.96 23.20
N ALA A 243 7.90 16.42 22.25
CA ALA A 243 8.91 15.39 22.53
C ALA A 243 10.00 15.90 23.47
N ASP A 244 10.57 17.08 23.18
CA ASP A 244 11.62 17.71 24.01
C ASP A 244 11.12 18.04 25.42
N ALA A 245 9.84 18.37 25.56
CA ALA A 245 9.19 18.65 26.84
C ALA A 245 8.74 17.38 27.59
N ASN A 246 9.06 16.17 27.11
CA ASN A 246 8.57 14.89 27.67
C ASN A 246 7.03 14.76 27.70
N GLN A 247 6.33 15.41 26.77
CA GLN A 247 4.87 15.44 26.69
C GLN A 247 4.31 14.41 25.69
N LEU A 248 5.00 13.27 25.53
CA LEU A 248 4.57 12.14 24.70
C LEU A 248 4.68 10.81 25.46
N GLN A 249 4.61 10.87 26.79
CA GLN A 249 4.79 9.70 27.65
C GLN A 249 3.48 8.96 27.88
N THR A 250 2.32 9.64 27.91
CA THR A 250 1.02 9.00 28.17
C THR A 250 0.17 8.82 26.90
N LYS A 251 -0.80 7.91 26.97
CA LYS A 251 -1.75 7.65 25.87
C LYS A 251 -2.54 8.92 25.51
N GLU A 252 -2.95 9.69 26.52
CA GLU A 252 -3.71 10.93 26.38
C GLU A 252 -2.88 12.02 25.70
N GLN A 253 -1.60 12.14 26.08
CA GLN A 253 -0.64 13.05 25.45
C GLN A 253 -0.42 12.73 23.97
N ILE A 254 -0.22 11.44 23.66
CA ILE A 254 -0.07 10.96 22.28
C ILE A 254 -1.35 11.22 21.48
N LEU A 255 -2.52 10.94 22.07
CA LEU A 255 -3.82 11.14 21.41
C LEU A 255 -4.06 12.61 21.06
N ALA A 256 -3.68 13.54 21.93
CA ALA A 256 -3.82 14.97 21.68
C ALA A 256 -3.04 15.40 20.43
N GLN A 257 -1.78 14.96 20.30
CA GLN A 257 -0.96 15.23 19.13
C GLN A 257 -1.47 14.48 17.89
N ALA A 258 -1.90 13.23 18.04
CA ALA A 258 -2.49 12.44 16.96
C ALA A 258 -3.72 13.14 16.36
N LYS A 259 -4.66 13.59 17.20
CA LYS A 259 -5.87 14.30 16.74
C LYS A 259 -5.54 15.58 15.98
N ARG A 260 -4.58 16.37 16.49
CA ARG A 260 -4.12 17.57 15.78
C ARG A 260 -3.57 17.22 14.40
N MET A 261 -2.70 16.21 14.33
CA MET A 261 -2.07 15.80 13.08
C MET A 261 -3.05 15.22 12.07
N ILE A 262 -3.97 14.37 12.53
CA ILE A 262 -5.06 13.77 11.73
C ILE A 262 -5.94 14.85 11.09
N GLY A 263 -6.16 15.98 11.79
CA GLY A 263 -6.93 17.11 11.27
C GLY A 263 -6.28 17.83 10.08
N VAL A 264 -4.99 17.59 9.79
CA VAL A 264 -4.29 18.22 8.66
C VAL A 264 -4.49 17.40 7.39
N ARG A 265 -5.62 17.63 6.71
CA ARG A 265 -6.02 16.89 5.48
C ARG A 265 -4.90 16.78 4.45
N ALA A 266 -4.18 17.87 4.17
CA ALA A 266 -3.12 17.87 3.17
C ALA A 266 -1.95 16.91 3.46
N LYS A 267 -1.79 16.47 4.73
CA LYS A 267 -0.73 15.52 5.12
C LYS A 267 -1.27 14.14 5.48
N THR A 268 -2.46 14.06 6.08
CA THR A 268 -3.08 12.77 6.47
C THR A 268 -3.89 12.14 5.34
N GLY A 269 -4.47 12.92 4.42
CA GLY A 269 -5.18 12.43 3.24
C GLY A 269 -4.36 11.44 2.40
N PRO A 270 -3.13 11.80 1.98
CA PRO A 270 -2.28 10.90 1.20
C PRO A 270 -1.94 9.59 1.92
N LEU A 271 -1.87 9.59 3.26
CA LEU A 271 -1.72 8.35 4.04
C LEU A 271 -2.96 7.47 3.96
N VAL A 272 -4.14 8.07 4.13
CA VAL A 272 -5.42 7.37 4.03
C VAL A 272 -5.55 6.73 2.66
N ALA A 273 -5.27 7.48 1.59
CA ALA A 273 -5.27 6.96 0.22
C ALA A 273 -4.25 5.81 0.07
N ALA A 274 -3.00 5.99 0.50
CA ALA A 274 -1.96 4.97 0.40
C ALA A 274 -2.37 3.65 1.09
N PHE A 275 -2.88 3.72 2.32
CA PHE A 275 -3.38 2.54 3.03
C PHE A 275 -4.50 1.84 2.25
N HIS A 276 -5.51 2.59 1.80
CA HIS A 276 -6.66 1.97 1.14
C HIS A 276 -6.32 1.41 -0.23
N ASN A 277 -5.35 1.97 -0.94
CA ASN A 277 -4.84 1.39 -2.18
C ASN A 277 -4.07 0.07 -1.93
N GLU A 278 -3.30 -0.02 -0.83
CA GLU A 278 -2.69 -1.28 -0.41
C GLU A 278 -3.74 -2.31 0.03
N TRP A 279 -4.74 -1.89 0.80
CA TRP A 279 -5.85 -2.74 1.26
C TRP A 279 -6.71 -3.25 0.11
N ALA A 280 -7.02 -2.39 -0.86
CA ALA A 280 -7.69 -2.75 -2.11
C ALA A 280 -6.78 -3.49 -3.09
N GLN A 281 -5.49 -3.65 -2.75
CA GLN A 281 -4.46 -4.35 -3.53
C GLN A 281 -4.30 -3.85 -4.98
N VAL A 282 -4.73 -2.63 -5.29
CA VAL A 282 -4.67 -2.06 -6.66
C VAL A 282 -3.25 -1.72 -7.12
N ASN A 283 -2.30 -1.67 -6.18
CA ASN A 283 -0.87 -1.45 -6.38
C ASN A 283 -0.01 -2.72 -6.22
N SER A 284 -0.63 -3.90 -6.16
CA SER A 284 0.04 -5.17 -5.84
C SER A 284 0.54 -5.92 -7.07
N GLY A 285 1.28 -7.02 -6.85
CA GLY A 285 1.73 -7.96 -7.89
C GLY A 285 0.62 -8.72 -8.63
N ASN A 286 -0.64 -8.60 -8.20
CA ASN A 286 -1.77 -9.35 -8.75
C ASN A 286 -2.76 -8.42 -9.48
N ALA A 287 -3.15 -7.33 -8.81
CA ALA A 287 -3.91 -6.24 -9.40
C ALA A 287 -2.97 -5.06 -9.63
N HIS A 288 -2.77 -4.72 -10.89
CA HIS A 288 -1.79 -3.73 -11.26
C HIS A 288 -2.48 -2.60 -12.00
N TRP A 289 -2.57 -1.44 -11.37
CA TRP A 289 -2.92 -0.22 -12.08
C TRP A 289 -1.99 0.05 -13.29
N PHE A 290 -0.74 -0.43 -13.26
CA PHE A 290 0.16 -0.34 -14.41
C PHE A 290 -0.20 -1.30 -15.56
N LYS A 291 -0.93 -2.39 -15.27
CA LYS A 291 -1.49 -3.32 -16.29
C LYS A 291 -2.84 -2.84 -16.85
N ILE A 292 -3.33 -1.65 -16.50
CA ILE A 292 -4.58 -1.06 -17.03
C ILE A 292 -4.55 -0.87 -18.56
N ASP A 293 -3.50 -1.29 -19.29
CA ASP A 293 -3.65 -1.36 -20.74
C ASP A 293 -4.83 -2.27 -21.08
N HIS A 294 -5.77 -1.68 -21.79
CA HIS A 294 -6.94 -2.35 -22.29
C HIS A 294 -6.96 -2.21 -23.81
N ASP A 295 -7.59 -3.19 -24.46
CA ASP A 295 -7.80 -3.16 -25.89
C ASP A 295 -8.67 -1.95 -26.27
N VAL A 296 -8.05 -0.91 -26.83
CA VAL A 296 -8.73 0.33 -27.23
C VAL A 296 -9.78 0.11 -28.33
N ALA A 297 -9.68 -0.98 -29.09
CA ALA A 297 -10.71 -1.33 -30.08
C ALA A 297 -11.98 -1.86 -29.40
N LYS A 298 -11.83 -2.61 -28.29
CA LYS A 298 -12.97 -3.09 -27.49
C LYS A 298 -13.46 -2.05 -26.48
N TYR A 299 -12.57 -1.18 -26.03
CA TYR A 299 -12.80 -0.17 -25.00
C TYR A 299 -12.47 1.24 -25.52
N PRO A 300 -13.27 1.82 -26.42
CA PRO A 300 -12.92 3.08 -27.08
C PRO A 300 -12.89 4.31 -26.15
N THR A 301 -13.49 4.22 -24.96
CA THR A 301 -13.43 5.27 -23.93
C THR A 301 -12.16 5.19 -23.07
N TYR A 302 -11.36 4.13 -23.23
CA TYR A 302 -10.10 3.97 -22.52
C TYR A 302 -8.97 4.75 -23.20
N ASN A 303 -8.13 5.42 -22.41
CA ASN A 303 -6.93 6.09 -22.90
C ASN A 303 -5.83 6.11 -21.81
N ALA A 304 -4.60 6.45 -22.18
CA ALA A 304 -3.48 6.46 -21.25
C ALA A 304 -3.64 7.47 -20.08
N ALA A 305 -4.29 8.61 -20.32
CA ALA A 305 -4.56 9.60 -19.26
C ALA A 305 -5.60 9.10 -18.25
N ALA A 306 -6.51 8.21 -18.68
CA ALA A 306 -7.50 7.58 -17.83
C ALA A 306 -6.86 6.77 -16.69
N LYS A 307 -5.69 6.13 -16.91
CA LYS A 307 -4.94 5.43 -15.85
C LYS A 307 -4.65 6.35 -14.66
N THR A 308 -4.04 7.51 -14.94
CA THR A 308 -3.71 8.49 -13.91
C THR A 308 -4.97 9.06 -13.27
N SER A 309 -6.02 9.28 -14.07
CA SER A 309 -7.29 9.78 -13.54
C SER A 309 -7.97 8.79 -12.60
N TYR A 310 -7.98 7.50 -12.91
CA TYR A 310 -8.60 6.47 -12.06
C TYR A 310 -7.88 6.32 -10.73
N ALA A 311 -6.54 6.38 -10.73
CA ALA A 311 -5.75 6.36 -9.51
C ALA A 311 -6.04 7.59 -8.64
N LYS A 312 -5.99 8.80 -9.23
CA LYS A 312 -6.29 10.04 -8.52
C LYS A 312 -7.73 10.10 -8.00
N GLU A 313 -8.68 9.54 -8.76
CA GLU A 313 -10.06 9.42 -8.30
C GLU A 313 -10.17 8.52 -7.07
N MET A 314 -9.54 7.34 -7.08
CA MET A 314 -9.55 6.43 -5.93
C MET A 314 -8.93 7.09 -4.70
N ASP A 315 -7.81 7.79 -4.87
CA ASP A 315 -7.20 8.58 -3.80
C ASP A 315 -8.19 9.60 -3.23
N ALA A 316 -8.79 10.42 -4.10
CA ALA A 316 -9.76 11.44 -3.71
C ALA A 316 -11.00 10.84 -3.04
N PHE A 317 -11.49 9.67 -3.50
CA PHE A 317 -12.59 8.95 -2.88
C PHE A 317 -12.27 8.53 -1.45
N PHE A 318 -11.14 7.87 -1.22
CA PHE A 318 -10.75 7.40 0.11
C PHE A 318 -10.51 8.55 1.07
N GLU A 319 -9.85 9.61 0.60
CA GLU A 319 -9.66 10.84 1.37
C GLU A 319 -11.00 11.47 1.73
N GLU A 320 -11.90 11.64 0.75
CA GLU A 320 -13.17 12.29 0.99
C GLU A 320 -14.02 11.51 2.00
N VAL A 321 -14.14 10.19 1.84
CA VAL A 321 -14.88 9.35 2.81
C VAL A 321 -14.32 9.53 4.21
N ALA A 322 -13.00 9.49 4.39
CA ALA A 322 -12.41 9.67 5.72
C ALA A 322 -12.65 11.07 6.29
N PHE A 323 -12.45 12.13 5.49
CA PHE A 323 -12.54 13.53 5.94
C PHE A 323 -13.98 14.06 6.04
N THR A 324 -14.96 13.36 5.48
CA THR A 324 -16.39 13.59 5.79
C THR A 324 -16.88 12.77 6.98
N ASN A 325 -15.95 12.30 7.83
CA ASN A 325 -16.22 11.48 9.01
C ASN A 325 -16.89 10.12 8.68
N GLY A 326 -16.59 9.57 7.50
CA GLY A 326 -17.10 8.29 7.04
C GLY A 326 -16.49 7.10 7.79
N SER A 327 -17.27 6.03 7.83
CA SER A 327 -17.00 4.74 8.46
C SER A 327 -16.56 3.69 7.45
N PHE A 328 -16.26 2.47 7.92
CA PHE A 328 -16.03 1.31 7.05
C PHE A 328 -17.20 1.05 6.09
N SER A 329 -18.44 1.25 6.54
CA SER A 329 -19.62 1.10 5.68
C SER A 329 -19.61 2.09 4.52
N ASP A 330 -19.15 3.32 4.75
CA ASP A 330 -19.13 4.37 3.73
C ASP A 330 -18.11 4.09 2.62
N LEU A 331 -17.02 3.37 2.92
CA LEU A 331 -16.09 2.86 1.89
C LEU A 331 -16.80 1.94 0.90
N LEU A 332 -17.80 1.20 1.36
CA LEU A 332 -18.55 0.22 0.57
C LEU A 332 -19.84 0.79 -0.02
N THR A 333 -20.40 1.85 0.55
CA THR A 333 -21.76 2.31 0.19
C THR A 333 -21.80 3.74 -0.36
N SER A 334 -20.77 4.55 -0.14
CA SER A 334 -20.76 5.95 -0.59
C SER A 334 -20.86 6.07 -2.11
N LYS A 335 -21.66 7.02 -2.58
CA LYS A 335 -21.85 7.35 -3.99
C LYS A 335 -20.97 8.52 -4.45
N VAL A 336 -20.15 9.07 -3.56
CA VAL A 336 -19.23 10.15 -3.92
C VAL A 336 -18.22 9.65 -4.96
N ALA A 337 -17.95 10.47 -5.96
CA ALA A 337 -16.93 10.21 -6.96
C ALA A 337 -16.23 11.50 -7.34
N PHE A 338 -15.11 11.36 -8.03
CA PHE A 338 -14.31 12.48 -8.50
C PHE A 338 -14.04 12.28 -9.99
N VAL A 339 -14.49 13.23 -10.79
CA VAL A 339 -14.46 13.10 -12.24
C VAL A 339 -13.78 14.27 -12.92
N ASN A 340 -13.05 13.99 -13.98
CA ASN A 340 -12.50 14.95 -14.92
C ASN A 340 -12.88 14.51 -16.35
N LYS A 341 -12.37 15.21 -17.37
CA LYS A 341 -12.62 14.86 -18.77
C LYS A 341 -12.19 13.44 -19.17
N ASP A 342 -11.25 12.83 -18.44
CA ASP A 342 -10.62 11.56 -18.80
C ASP A 342 -11.34 10.34 -18.20
N ASN A 343 -12.12 10.49 -17.12
CA ASN A 343 -12.91 9.40 -16.51
C ASN A 343 -14.43 9.64 -16.48
N ALA A 344 -14.93 10.84 -16.77
CA ALA A 344 -16.37 11.15 -16.73
C ALA A 344 -17.23 10.18 -17.57
N GLY A 345 -16.77 9.85 -18.78
CA GLY A 345 -17.49 8.94 -19.70
C GLY A 345 -17.65 7.52 -19.16
N ILE A 346 -16.77 7.07 -18.26
CA ILE A 346 -16.89 5.74 -17.60
C ILE A 346 -18.10 5.69 -16.69
N TYR A 347 -18.43 6.81 -16.07
CA TYR A 347 -19.56 6.96 -15.16
C TYR A 347 -20.85 7.43 -15.86
N GLY A 348 -20.88 7.44 -17.20
CA GLY A 348 -22.03 7.89 -17.97
C GLY A 348 -22.26 9.40 -17.93
N LEU A 349 -21.25 10.18 -17.53
CA LEU A 349 -21.28 11.63 -17.52
C LEU A 349 -20.68 12.18 -18.83
N ASP A 350 -21.12 13.35 -19.26
CA ASP A 350 -20.58 14.01 -20.46
C ASP A 350 -19.16 14.56 -20.18
N PRO A 351 -18.10 14.03 -20.84
CA PRO A 351 -16.73 14.52 -20.65
C PRO A 351 -16.55 15.99 -20.99
N ALA A 352 -17.38 16.56 -21.88
CA ALA A 352 -17.29 17.96 -22.29
C ALA A 352 -17.62 18.95 -21.15
N MET A 353 -18.28 18.48 -20.08
CA MET A 353 -18.62 19.27 -18.91
C MET A 353 -17.48 19.39 -17.88
N TYR A 354 -16.35 18.72 -18.11
CA TYR A 354 -15.26 18.61 -17.13
C TYR A 354 -13.91 19.06 -17.72
N GLY A 355 -13.07 19.63 -16.85
CA GLY A 355 -11.70 20.03 -17.18
C GLY A 355 -10.68 18.91 -16.92
N ALA A 356 -9.40 19.27 -16.81
CA ALA A 356 -8.33 18.36 -16.42
C ALA A 356 -8.37 18.01 -14.91
N GLU A 357 -8.85 18.94 -14.08
CA GLU A 357 -8.94 18.78 -12.64
C GLU A 357 -10.14 17.92 -12.23
N LEU A 358 -9.96 17.14 -11.17
CA LEU A 358 -11.02 16.33 -10.59
C LEU A 358 -12.08 17.20 -9.91
N THR A 359 -13.34 16.95 -10.24
CA THR A 359 -14.51 17.59 -9.68
C THR A 359 -15.32 16.57 -8.88
N LYS A 360 -15.66 16.92 -7.64
CA LYS A 360 -16.52 16.08 -6.80
C LYS A 360 -17.93 16.00 -7.39
N VAL A 361 -18.44 14.79 -7.54
CA VAL A 361 -19.81 14.50 -7.99
C VAL A 361 -20.45 13.41 -7.12
N SER A 362 -21.75 13.20 -7.29
CA SER A 362 -22.48 12.07 -6.69
C SER A 362 -23.01 11.17 -7.80
N LEU A 363 -22.75 9.88 -7.73
CA LEU A 363 -23.20 8.88 -8.70
C LEU A 363 -24.55 8.27 -8.27
N ASP A 364 -25.60 9.08 -8.36
CA ASP A 364 -26.93 8.78 -7.83
C ASP A 364 -27.86 8.01 -8.77
N SER A 365 -27.39 7.66 -9.97
CA SER A 365 -28.20 6.91 -10.94
C SER A 365 -28.74 5.62 -10.33
N ALA A 366 -30.06 5.46 -10.34
CA ALA A 366 -30.72 4.23 -9.91
C ALA A 366 -30.53 3.11 -10.95
N ASP A 367 -30.37 3.48 -12.22
CA ASP A 367 -30.18 2.54 -13.33
C ASP A 367 -28.73 2.04 -13.44
N GLN A 368 -27.78 2.82 -12.92
CA GLN A 368 -26.35 2.52 -12.92
C GLN A 368 -25.77 2.76 -11.52
N PRO A 369 -26.17 1.97 -10.50
CA PRO A 369 -25.73 2.19 -9.12
C PRO A 369 -24.22 2.10 -9.01
N ARG A 370 -23.59 3.01 -8.26
CA ARG A 370 -22.13 3.05 -8.05
C ARG A 370 -21.77 3.21 -6.56
N PRO A 371 -22.13 2.26 -5.68
CA PRO A 371 -21.74 2.32 -4.28
C PRO A 371 -20.28 1.87 -4.07
N GLY A 372 -19.55 2.65 -3.28
CA GLY A 372 -18.25 2.30 -2.72
C GLY A 372 -17.14 2.01 -3.73
N PHE A 373 -15.97 1.65 -3.18
CA PHE A 373 -14.76 1.52 -3.98
C PHE A 373 -14.78 0.34 -4.97
N LEU A 374 -15.51 -0.74 -4.69
CA LEU A 374 -15.58 -1.92 -5.58
C LEU A 374 -16.33 -1.63 -6.89
N THR A 375 -17.00 -0.48 -7.01
CA THR A 375 -17.70 -0.06 -8.23
C THR A 375 -17.03 1.12 -8.94
N ARG A 376 -15.84 1.52 -8.49
CA ARG A 376 -15.03 2.60 -9.08
C ARG A 376 -14.15 2.06 -10.19
N ALA A 377 -13.86 2.91 -11.18
CA ALA A 377 -13.04 2.57 -12.35
C ALA A 377 -11.68 2.00 -11.94
N GLY A 378 -11.02 2.59 -10.93
CA GLY A 378 -9.72 2.13 -10.46
C GLY A 378 -9.70 0.68 -9.98
N PHE A 379 -10.70 0.25 -9.19
CA PHE A 379 -10.83 -1.15 -8.77
C PHE A 379 -11.23 -2.05 -9.95
N LEU A 380 -12.31 -1.71 -10.65
CA LEU A 380 -12.88 -2.55 -11.71
C LEU A 380 -11.89 -2.82 -12.84
N SER A 381 -11.10 -1.80 -13.21
CA SER A 381 -10.05 -1.90 -14.22
C SER A 381 -8.84 -2.73 -13.72
N SER A 382 -8.42 -2.54 -12.47
CA SER A 382 -7.31 -3.30 -11.87
C SER A 382 -7.59 -4.81 -11.74
N TYR A 383 -8.87 -5.19 -11.67
CA TYR A 383 -9.34 -6.58 -11.57
C TYR A 383 -10.02 -7.08 -12.84
N SER A 384 -9.52 -6.65 -14.01
CA SER A 384 -9.97 -7.11 -15.33
C SER A 384 -8.78 -7.58 -16.18
N ASN A 385 -9.07 -8.22 -17.31
CA ASN A 385 -8.07 -8.59 -18.31
C ASN A 385 -7.90 -7.46 -19.34
N TYR A 386 -6.89 -7.58 -20.21
CA TYR A 386 -6.65 -6.64 -21.32
C TYR A 386 -7.90 -6.41 -22.18
N ASP A 387 -8.66 -7.47 -22.47
CA ASP A 387 -9.70 -7.47 -23.49
C ASP A 387 -11.05 -8.08 -23.03
N ALA A 388 -11.21 -8.28 -21.72
CA ALA A 388 -12.40 -8.86 -21.08
C ALA A 388 -12.51 -8.47 -19.59
N THR A 389 -13.71 -8.58 -19.02
CA THR A 389 -13.88 -8.57 -17.55
C THR A 389 -13.23 -9.81 -16.92
N SER A 390 -13.04 -9.80 -15.60
CA SER A 390 -12.60 -10.98 -14.86
C SER A 390 -13.42 -11.19 -13.57
N PRO A 391 -14.56 -11.90 -13.65
CA PRO A 391 -15.34 -12.28 -12.48
C PRO A 391 -14.53 -13.06 -11.44
N ILE A 392 -13.61 -13.91 -11.90
CA ILE A 392 -12.73 -14.70 -11.03
C ILE A 392 -11.86 -13.77 -10.17
N LEU A 393 -11.16 -12.79 -10.78
CA LEU A 393 -10.25 -11.90 -10.05
C LEU A 393 -11.01 -10.96 -9.11
N ARG A 394 -12.14 -10.38 -9.57
CA ARG A 394 -13.00 -9.52 -8.74
C ARG A 394 -13.56 -10.28 -7.54
N GLY A 395 -14.09 -11.49 -7.79
CA GLY A 395 -14.63 -12.36 -6.75
C GLY A 395 -13.55 -12.84 -5.76
N ALA A 396 -12.35 -13.16 -6.25
CA ALA A 396 -11.25 -13.64 -5.41
C ALA A 396 -10.78 -12.55 -4.44
N PHE A 397 -10.72 -11.28 -4.89
CA PHE A 397 -10.44 -10.17 -3.99
C PHE A 397 -11.44 -10.11 -2.84
N ILE A 398 -12.75 -10.17 -3.15
CA ILE A 398 -13.82 -10.06 -2.15
C ILE A 398 -13.78 -11.26 -1.19
N ALA A 399 -13.69 -12.48 -1.74
CA ALA A 399 -13.65 -13.72 -0.97
C ALA A 399 -12.50 -13.72 0.04
N VAL A 400 -11.29 -13.41 -0.42
CA VAL A 400 -10.07 -13.48 0.41
C VAL A 400 -9.96 -12.26 1.33
N SER A 401 -10.12 -11.05 0.79
CA SER A 401 -9.74 -9.81 1.49
C SER A 401 -10.86 -9.23 2.35
N LEU A 402 -12.13 -9.54 2.03
CA LEU A 402 -13.30 -9.03 2.75
C LEU A 402 -14.05 -10.12 3.52
N MET A 403 -13.96 -11.39 3.10
CA MET A 403 -14.70 -12.49 3.72
C MET A 403 -13.80 -13.51 4.42
N ASN A 404 -12.47 -13.39 4.31
CA ASN A 404 -11.49 -14.34 4.84
C ASN A 404 -11.75 -15.80 4.39
N MET A 405 -12.17 -15.97 3.14
CA MET A 405 -12.23 -17.30 2.53
C MET A 405 -10.83 -17.72 2.09
N ASN A 406 -10.50 -18.99 2.33
CA ASN A 406 -9.27 -19.60 1.82
C ASN A 406 -9.63 -20.60 0.72
N PRO A 407 -9.69 -20.17 -0.55
CA PRO A 407 -9.96 -21.07 -1.66
C PRO A 407 -8.82 -22.06 -1.96
N GLY A 408 -7.69 -22.00 -1.26
CA GLY A 408 -6.49 -22.78 -1.60
C GLY A 408 -5.72 -22.19 -2.78
N ALA A 409 -4.54 -22.75 -3.06
CA ALA A 409 -3.75 -22.35 -4.23
C ALA A 409 -4.40 -22.89 -5.52
N PRO A 410 -4.35 -22.14 -6.64
CA PRO A 410 -4.75 -22.67 -7.94
C PRO A 410 -3.98 -23.94 -8.28
N VAL A 411 -4.63 -24.87 -8.97
CA VAL A 411 -3.97 -26.09 -9.45
C VAL A 411 -2.95 -25.77 -10.54
N GLU A 412 -1.94 -26.64 -10.70
CA GLU A 412 -0.95 -26.50 -11.77
C GLU A 412 -1.61 -26.43 -13.15
N GLY A 413 -1.14 -25.53 -14.01
CA GLY A 413 -1.72 -25.31 -15.34
C GLY A 413 -3.04 -24.52 -15.37
N ALA A 414 -3.61 -24.12 -14.22
CA ALA A 414 -4.88 -23.37 -14.19
C ALA A 414 -4.86 -22.08 -15.02
N LYS A 415 -3.69 -21.42 -15.13
CA LYS A 415 -3.51 -20.20 -15.94
C LYS A 415 -3.68 -20.42 -17.44
N ASP A 416 -3.45 -21.65 -17.92
CA ASP A 416 -3.48 -22.00 -19.34
C ASP A 416 -4.82 -22.64 -19.73
N ALA A 417 -5.70 -22.88 -18.75
CA ALA A 417 -7.00 -23.50 -18.95
C ALA A 417 -7.93 -22.59 -19.75
N LYS A 418 -8.65 -23.18 -20.71
CA LYS A 418 -9.63 -22.50 -21.57
C LYS A 418 -10.87 -23.36 -21.73
N ALA A 419 -12.04 -22.72 -21.75
CA ALA A 419 -13.27 -23.41 -22.12
C ALA A 419 -13.38 -23.47 -23.64
N GLU A 420 -13.69 -24.65 -24.17
CA GLU A 420 -13.98 -24.83 -25.59
C GLU A 420 -15.41 -24.36 -25.92
N GLY A 421 -15.57 -23.74 -27.09
CA GLY A 421 -16.87 -23.29 -27.60
C GLY A 421 -17.03 -21.78 -27.65
N SER A 422 -18.23 -21.36 -28.04
CA SER A 422 -18.63 -19.94 -28.07
C SER A 422 -19.60 -19.68 -26.92
N PHE A 423 -19.36 -18.59 -26.20
CA PHE A 423 -20.12 -18.23 -25.00
C PHE A 423 -20.63 -16.81 -25.13
N PRO A 424 -21.91 -16.55 -24.84
CA PRO A 424 -22.51 -15.24 -25.04
C PRO A 424 -22.01 -14.19 -24.04
N THR A 425 -21.56 -14.61 -22.85
CA THR A 425 -21.11 -13.71 -21.78
C THR A 425 -19.85 -14.25 -21.10
N GLN A 426 -19.12 -13.36 -20.42
CA GLN A 426 -17.93 -13.73 -19.69
C GLN A 426 -18.27 -14.64 -18.49
N ARG A 427 -19.42 -14.41 -17.83
CA ARG A 427 -19.99 -15.39 -16.89
C ARG A 427 -20.15 -16.78 -17.51
N ALA A 428 -20.85 -16.92 -18.64
CA ALA A 428 -21.08 -18.22 -19.26
C ALA A 428 -19.77 -18.94 -19.63
N TYR A 429 -18.76 -18.18 -20.07
CA TYR A 429 -17.41 -18.71 -20.29
C TYR A 429 -16.77 -19.21 -18.99
N VAL A 430 -16.85 -18.44 -17.90
CA VAL A 430 -16.28 -18.81 -16.59
C VAL A 430 -16.99 -20.03 -15.99
N GLU A 431 -18.33 -20.11 -16.08
CA GLU A 431 -19.10 -21.28 -15.64
C GLU A 431 -18.64 -22.55 -16.38
N ALA A 432 -18.49 -22.46 -17.72
CA ALA A 432 -18.01 -23.58 -18.52
C ALA A 432 -16.57 -23.98 -18.18
N LEU A 433 -15.70 -23.00 -17.89
CA LEU A 433 -14.31 -23.23 -17.52
C LEU A 433 -14.16 -23.88 -16.14
N THR A 434 -14.96 -23.44 -15.16
CA THR A 434 -14.63 -23.67 -13.74
C THR A 434 -15.67 -24.46 -12.95
N GLU A 435 -16.94 -24.45 -13.35
CA GLU A 435 -18.01 -25.07 -12.56
C GLU A 435 -18.28 -26.52 -12.97
N LYS A 436 -17.88 -26.90 -14.19
CA LYS A 436 -18.03 -28.28 -14.72
C LYS A 436 -16.78 -29.13 -14.60
N ALA A 437 -15.62 -28.51 -14.37
CA ALA A 437 -14.33 -29.19 -14.33
C ALA A 437 -13.84 -29.36 -12.88
N GLN A 438 -13.62 -30.59 -12.46
CA GLN A 438 -12.78 -30.86 -11.28
C GLN A 438 -11.31 -30.70 -11.70
N PRO A 439 -10.44 -30.09 -10.87
CA PRO A 439 -10.64 -29.67 -9.48
C PRO A 439 -11.10 -28.20 -9.29
N CYS A 440 -11.52 -27.50 -10.35
CA CYS A 440 -11.82 -26.06 -10.30
C CYS A 440 -13.06 -25.73 -9.45
N GLN A 441 -14.11 -26.56 -9.54
CA GLN A 441 -15.41 -26.28 -8.94
C GLN A 441 -15.34 -25.99 -7.43
N GLY A 442 -14.50 -26.72 -6.69
CA GLY A 442 -14.44 -26.62 -5.22
C GLY A 442 -14.08 -25.23 -4.71
N CYS A 443 -13.19 -24.54 -5.42
CA CYS A 443 -12.77 -23.18 -5.08
C CYS A 443 -13.71 -22.14 -5.72
N HIS A 444 -14.08 -22.36 -6.97
CA HIS A 444 -14.83 -21.41 -7.78
C HIS A 444 -16.28 -21.21 -7.32
N GLN A 445 -16.90 -22.20 -6.67
CA GLN A 445 -18.22 -22.02 -6.04
C GLN A 445 -18.24 -20.95 -4.93
N LEU A 446 -17.08 -20.62 -4.34
CA LEU A 446 -16.94 -19.56 -3.33
C LEU A 446 -16.59 -18.21 -3.97
N ILE A 447 -15.85 -18.23 -5.07
CA ILE A 447 -15.27 -17.06 -5.73
C ILE A 447 -16.23 -16.45 -6.76
N ASN A 448 -16.69 -17.26 -7.70
CA ASN A 448 -17.39 -16.78 -8.89
C ASN A 448 -18.69 -16.02 -8.57
N PRO A 449 -19.54 -16.47 -7.61
CA PRO A 449 -20.75 -15.73 -7.27
C PRO A 449 -20.51 -14.25 -6.91
N LEU A 450 -19.39 -13.96 -6.22
CA LEU A 450 -19.00 -12.60 -5.83
C LEU A 450 -18.55 -11.74 -7.01
N GLY A 451 -18.02 -12.38 -8.06
CA GLY A 451 -17.61 -11.70 -9.29
C GLY A 451 -18.78 -11.45 -10.25
N TYR A 452 -19.69 -12.41 -10.39
CA TYR A 452 -20.83 -12.33 -11.31
C TYR A 452 -21.75 -11.14 -11.01
N VAL A 453 -21.94 -10.82 -9.73
CA VAL A 453 -22.74 -9.66 -9.28
C VAL A 453 -22.16 -8.30 -9.71
N LEU A 454 -20.93 -8.27 -10.26
CA LEU A 454 -20.26 -7.08 -10.80
C LEU A 454 -20.25 -7.03 -12.33
N GLU A 455 -20.90 -7.95 -13.03
CA GLU A 455 -20.83 -8.03 -14.50
C GLU A 455 -21.60 -6.91 -15.23
N ASN A 456 -22.39 -6.09 -14.51
CA ASN A 456 -22.88 -4.81 -15.07
C ASN A 456 -21.77 -3.77 -15.27
N TYR A 457 -20.53 -4.04 -14.86
CA TYR A 457 -19.39 -3.19 -15.16
C TYR A 457 -18.39 -3.90 -16.07
N ASP A 458 -18.08 -3.27 -17.20
CA ASP A 458 -17.12 -3.80 -18.17
C ASP A 458 -15.67 -3.75 -17.66
N GLY A 459 -14.72 -4.13 -18.51
CA GLY A 459 -13.31 -4.27 -18.13
C GLY A 459 -12.64 -2.97 -17.67
N ILE A 460 -13.17 -1.82 -18.08
CA ILE A 460 -12.70 -0.48 -17.64
C ILE A 460 -13.61 0.14 -16.59
N GLY A 461 -14.61 -0.62 -16.15
CA GLY A 461 -15.58 -0.22 -15.17
C GLY A 461 -16.71 0.65 -15.72
N ARG A 462 -16.95 0.74 -17.02
CA ARG A 462 -18.14 1.42 -17.58
C ARG A 462 -19.37 0.51 -17.42
N TRP A 463 -20.53 1.11 -17.22
CA TRP A 463 -21.78 0.34 -17.14
C TRP A 463 -22.07 -0.36 -18.47
N GLN A 464 -22.47 -1.62 -18.43
CA GLN A 464 -22.81 -2.42 -19.61
C GLN A 464 -24.12 -3.20 -19.43
N THR A 465 -24.87 -3.29 -20.53
CA THR A 465 -26.06 -4.15 -20.69
C THR A 465 -25.83 -5.25 -21.74
N THR A 466 -24.67 -5.24 -22.38
CA THR A 466 -24.25 -6.23 -23.37
C THR A 466 -22.77 -6.51 -23.15
N ASP A 467 -22.43 -7.79 -22.99
CA ASP A 467 -21.07 -8.26 -22.84
C ASP A 467 -20.26 -8.01 -24.13
N LEU A 468 -18.94 -7.88 -24.03
CA LEU A 468 -18.06 -7.84 -25.22
C LEU A 468 -18.14 -9.11 -26.08
N ARG A 469 -18.64 -10.22 -25.52
CA ARG A 469 -18.95 -11.47 -26.22
C ARG A 469 -20.30 -11.44 -26.96
N GLY A 470 -21.07 -10.36 -26.84
CA GLY A 470 -22.29 -10.09 -27.61
C GLY A 470 -23.61 -10.50 -26.94
N GLY A 471 -23.58 -11.18 -25.79
CA GLY A 471 -24.76 -11.55 -25.02
C GLY A 471 -25.28 -10.41 -24.14
N ALA A 472 -26.57 -10.45 -23.82
CA ALA A 472 -27.18 -9.51 -22.88
C ALA A 472 -26.68 -9.75 -21.44
N ILE A 473 -26.51 -8.66 -20.70
CA ILE A 473 -26.30 -8.69 -19.24
C ILE A 473 -27.64 -8.43 -18.57
N ASP A 474 -28.28 -9.49 -18.09
CA ASP A 474 -29.55 -9.43 -17.37
C ASP A 474 -29.42 -10.03 -15.96
N ALA A 475 -30.56 -10.19 -15.26
CA ALA A 475 -30.58 -10.75 -13.92
C ALA A 475 -30.02 -12.17 -13.84
N ALA A 476 -30.09 -12.97 -14.91
CA ALA A 476 -29.49 -14.31 -14.93
C ALA A 476 -27.97 -14.24 -14.94
N VAL A 477 -27.38 -13.15 -15.45
CA VAL A 477 -25.93 -12.91 -15.43
C VAL A 477 -25.46 -12.33 -14.10
N THR A 478 -26.24 -11.45 -13.48
CA THR A 478 -25.78 -10.64 -12.35
C THR A 478 -26.32 -11.10 -11.00
N THR A 479 -27.23 -12.08 -10.97
CA THR A 479 -27.72 -12.70 -9.72
C THR A 479 -26.93 -13.95 -9.39
N ALA A 480 -26.49 -14.07 -8.14
CA ALA A 480 -25.80 -15.26 -7.64
C ALA A 480 -26.13 -15.54 -6.16
N ASN A 481 -26.04 -16.81 -5.76
CA ASN A 481 -26.11 -17.19 -4.36
C ASN A 481 -24.71 -17.07 -3.73
N VAL A 482 -24.58 -16.19 -2.75
CA VAL A 482 -23.30 -15.91 -2.07
C VAL A 482 -23.35 -16.49 -0.67
N ASN A 483 -22.31 -17.24 -0.29
CA ASN A 483 -22.14 -17.78 1.06
C ASN A 483 -21.39 -16.78 1.95
N PHE A 484 -22.07 -16.20 2.95
CA PHE A 484 -21.49 -15.26 3.91
C PHE A 484 -20.97 -15.95 5.19
N GLY A 485 -20.66 -17.25 5.12
CA GLY A 485 -20.21 -18.04 6.27
C GLY A 485 -21.33 -18.22 7.28
N ASP A 486 -21.09 -17.78 8.53
CA ASP A 486 -22.07 -17.91 9.62
C ASP A 486 -23.38 -17.16 9.36
N ALA A 487 -23.36 -16.14 8.48
CA ALA A 487 -24.57 -15.43 8.05
C ALA A 487 -25.38 -16.17 6.97
N GLY A 488 -24.92 -17.36 6.55
CA GLY A 488 -25.60 -18.24 5.61
C GLY A 488 -25.48 -17.82 4.15
N VAL A 489 -26.19 -18.54 3.29
CA VAL A 489 -26.25 -18.28 1.84
C VAL A 489 -27.39 -17.31 1.54
N LYS A 490 -27.11 -16.26 0.75
CA LYS A 490 -28.09 -15.25 0.35
C LYS A 490 -28.11 -15.06 -1.17
N PRO A 491 -29.29 -14.88 -1.80
CA PRO A 491 -29.37 -14.44 -3.18
C PRO A 491 -28.98 -12.95 -3.25
N ILE A 492 -27.95 -12.65 -4.05
CA ILE A 492 -27.47 -11.30 -4.32
C ILE A 492 -27.74 -10.98 -5.78
N SER A 493 -28.47 -9.90 -6.03
CA SER A 493 -28.98 -9.49 -7.34
C SER A 493 -28.28 -8.27 -7.94
N SER A 494 -27.44 -7.60 -7.16
CA SER A 494 -26.69 -6.42 -7.60
C SER A 494 -25.42 -6.21 -6.79
N ALA A 495 -24.49 -5.47 -7.39
CA ALA A 495 -23.31 -4.95 -6.69
C ALA A 495 -23.68 -4.15 -5.43
N ALA A 496 -24.76 -3.35 -5.47
CA ALA A 496 -25.19 -2.56 -4.32
C ALA A 496 -25.61 -3.44 -3.13
N GLN A 497 -26.41 -4.46 -3.39
CA GLN A 497 -26.81 -5.43 -2.37
C GLN A 497 -25.58 -6.18 -1.80
N LEU A 498 -24.61 -6.54 -2.64
CA LEU A 498 -23.36 -7.15 -2.16
C LEU A 498 -22.62 -6.21 -1.20
N MET A 499 -22.45 -4.95 -1.57
CA MET A 499 -21.74 -3.96 -0.76
C MET A 499 -22.41 -3.74 0.60
N GLU A 500 -23.74 -3.68 0.63
CA GLU A 500 -24.51 -3.54 1.88
C GLU A 500 -24.34 -4.73 2.82
N GLU A 501 -24.25 -5.95 2.28
CA GLU A 501 -23.99 -7.16 3.06
C GLU A 501 -22.56 -7.19 3.59
N LEU A 502 -21.57 -6.85 2.74
CA LEU A 502 -20.16 -6.76 3.15
C LEU A 502 -19.93 -5.67 4.21
N ALA A 503 -20.62 -4.53 4.10
CA ALA A 503 -20.51 -3.41 5.04
C ALA A 503 -20.94 -3.78 6.47
N LYS A 504 -21.84 -4.75 6.59
CA LYS A 504 -22.38 -5.24 7.88
C LYS A 504 -21.66 -6.49 8.37
N LEU A 505 -20.77 -7.07 7.57
CA LEU A 505 -20.13 -8.35 7.89
C LEU A 505 -19.06 -8.15 8.98
N PRO A 506 -19.23 -8.72 10.20
CA PRO A 506 -18.27 -8.52 11.28
C PRO A 506 -16.86 -9.02 10.94
N ARG A 507 -16.77 -10.06 10.10
CA ARG A 507 -15.49 -10.59 9.60
C ARG A 507 -14.77 -9.57 8.70
N ALA A 508 -15.48 -8.85 7.84
CA ALA A 508 -14.89 -7.83 6.99
C ALA A 508 -14.32 -6.67 7.81
N GLN A 509 -15.05 -6.25 8.85
CA GLN A 509 -14.60 -5.22 9.80
C GLN A 509 -13.38 -5.66 10.62
N GLU A 510 -13.32 -6.94 11.01
CA GLU A 510 -12.14 -7.50 11.67
C GLU A 510 -10.91 -7.52 10.75
N LEU A 511 -11.07 -7.93 9.48
CA LEU A 511 -9.97 -7.90 8.50
C LEU A 511 -9.48 -6.48 8.24
N TYR A 512 -10.39 -5.52 8.16
CA TYR A 512 -10.06 -4.10 8.03
C TYR A 512 -9.26 -3.59 9.24
N ALA A 513 -9.66 -3.97 10.47
CA ALA A 513 -8.89 -3.67 11.68
C ALA A 513 -7.49 -4.31 11.66
N LYS A 514 -7.37 -5.59 11.26
CA LYS A 514 -6.07 -6.28 11.12
C LYS A 514 -5.16 -5.61 10.10
N ALA A 515 -5.72 -5.18 8.97
CA ALA A 515 -4.98 -4.47 7.94
C ALA A 515 -4.42 -3.15 8.48
N TRP A 516 -5.23 -2.37 9.19
CA TRP A 516 -4.79 -1.12 9.82
C TRP A 516 -3.71 -1.32 10.89
N VAL A 517 -3.88 -2.31 11.77
CA VAL A 517 -2.84 -2.69 12.75
C VAL A 517 -1.55 -3.05 12.03
N SER A 518 -1.64 -3.85 10.97
CA SER A 518 -0.46 -4.29 10.21
C SER A 518 0.26 -3.12 9.55
N TYR A 519 -0.50 -2.20 8.95
CA TYR A 519 0.02 -1.00 8.31
C TYR A 519 0.67 -0.06 9.35
N ALA A 520 0.01 0.15 10.49
CA ALA A 520 0.49 1.07 11.52
C ALA A 520 1.80 0.63 12.17
N PHE A 521 2.00 -0.68 12.35
CA PHE A 521 3.19 -1.23 12.99
C PHE A 521 4.20 -1.82 11.99
N GLY A 522 3.95 -1.71 10.68
CA GLY A 522 4.88 -2.13 9.63
C GLY A 522 5.16 -3.63 9.54
N ARG A 523 4.29 -4.45 10.14
CA ARG A 523 4.45 -5.92 10.24
C ARG A 523 3.10 -6.62 10.20
N PRO A 524 3.07 -7.93 9.93
CA PRO A 524 1.88 -8.75 10.18
C PRO A 524 1.29 -8.57 11.58
N SER A 525 -0.02 -8.39 11.68
CA SER A 525 -0.74 -8.57 12.95
C SER A 525 -0.59 -10.03 13.42
N ASN A 526 -0.41 -10.25 14.71
CA ASN A 526 -0.33 -11.60 15.31
C ASN A 526 -1.17 -11.68 16.59
N ALA A 527 -1.10 -12.83 17.29
CA ALA A 527 -1.89 -13.08 18.49
C ALA A 527 -1.75 -12.01 19.59
N ASN A 528 -0.59 -11.38 19.70
CA ASN A 528 -0.36 -10.31 20.68
C ASN A 528 -1.04 -8.99 20.29
N ASP A 529 -1.49 -8.81 19.04
CA ASP A 529 -2.31 -7.67 18.62
C ASP A 529 -3.82 -7.91 18.80
N GLN A 530 -4.23 -9.14 19.16
CA GLN A 530 -5.64 -9.55 19.09
C GLN A 530 -6.54 -8.62 19.91
N CYS A 531 -6.10 -8.18 21.09
CA CYS A 531 -6.87 -7.21 21.87
C CYS A 531 -7.09 -5.87 21.16
N THR A 532 -6.08 -5.34 20.47
CA THR A 532 -6.22 -4.11 19.68
C THR A 532 -7.17 -4.32 18.52
N VAL A 533 -7.07 -5.46 17.83
CA VAL A 533 -7.97 -5.83 16.73
C VAL A 533 -9.41 -5.94 17.22
N ASP A 534 -9.65 -6.64 18.33
CA ASP A 534 -11.00 -6.84 18.89
C ASP A 534 -11.64 -5.53 19.37
N GLN A 535 -10.85 -4.65 19.97
CA GLN A 535 -11.31 -3.30 20.35
C GLN A 535 -11.72 -2.48 19.13
N LEU A 536 -10.91 -2.48 18.06
CA LEU A 536 -11.23 -1.78 16.83
C LEU A 536 -12.44 -2.40 16.12
N LYS A 537 -12.51 -3.73 16.05
CA LYS A 537 -13.66 -4.48 15.52
C LYS A 537 -14.94 -4.10 16.25
N THR A 538 -14.92 -4.07 17.58
CA THR A 538 -16.09 -3.69 18.40
C THR A 538 -16.58 -2.28 18.08
N LYS A 539 -15.67 -1.33 17.85
CA LYS A 539 -16.03 0.04 17.46
C LYS A 539 -16.56 0.10 16.03
N LEU A 540 -15.95 -0.64 15.10
CA LEU A 540 -16.40 -0.74 13.72
C LEU A 540 -17.82 -1.35 13.63
N THR A 541 -18.11 -2.41 14.39
CA THR A 541 -19.42 -3.09 14.40
C THR A 541 -20.52 -2.24 15.04
N ALA A 542 -20.18 -1.35 15.99
CA ALA A 542 -21.16 -0.47 16.64
C ALA A 542 -21.78 0.58 15.69
N GLY A 543 -21.17 0.82 14.51
CA GLY A 543 -21.62 1.81 13.54
C GLY A 543 -21.19 3.23 13.87
N GLY A 544 -21.05 4.08 12.85
CA GLY A 544 -20.67 5.50 13.02
C GLY A 544 -19.22 5.76 13.45
N TYR A 545 -18.42 4.71 13.63
CA TYR A 545 -17.00 4.83 13.95
C TYR A 545 -16.19 5.22 12.71
N SER A 546 -15.66 6.43 12.71
CA SER A 546 -14.99 7.00 11.54
C SER A 546 -13.57 6.49 11.35
N ILE A 547 -13.11 6.49 10.10
CA ILE A 547 -11.75 6.10 9.72
C ILE A 547 -10.70 6.95 10.46
N LEU A 548 -10.98 8.26 10.64
CA LEU A 548 -10.07 9.15 11.36
C LEU A 548 -10.04 8.86 12.87
N SER A 549 -11.15 8.43 13.46
CA SER A 549 -11.17 7.96 14.86
C SER A 549 -10.35 6.68 15.02
N LEU A 550 -10.44 5.77 14.05
CA LEU A 550 -9.60 4.57 14.00
C LEU A 550 -8.11 4.90 14.00
N LEU A 551 -7.67 5.87 13.20
CA LEU A 551 -6.28 6.34 13.22
C LEU A 551 -5.84 6.84 14.60
N GLY A 552 -6.71 7.58 15.30
CA GLY A 552 -6.46 8.03 16.66
C GLY A 552 -6.28 6.85 17.62
N ASP A 553 -7.17 5.86 17.56
CA ASP A 553 -7.17 4.71 18.46
C ASP A 553 -5.98 3.75 18.24
N LEU A 554 -5.45 3.66 17.02
CA LEU A 554 -4.21 2.91 16.75
C LEU A 554 -3.03 3.44 17.58
N THR A 555 -2.99 4.74 17.85
CA THR A 555 -1.93 5.36 18.68
C THR A 555 -2.03 5.02 20.17
N GLN A 556 -3.15 4.40 20.59
CA GLN A 556 -3.44 4.07 21.98
C GLN A 556 -3.06 2.63 22.34
N ALA A 557 -2.60 1.83 21.37
CA ALA A 557 -2.03 0.52 21.63
C ALA A 557 -0.74 0.64 22.45
N ASP A 558 -0.49 -0.32 23.35
CA ASP A 558 0.75 -0.33 24.15
C ASP A 558 1.99 -0.41 23.25
N SER A 559 1.87 -1.15 22.15
CA SER A 559 2.85 -1.22 21.06
C SER A 559 3.26 0.13 20.49
N PHE A 560 2.52 1.22 20.75
CA PHE A 560 2.88 2.57 20.33
C PHE A 560 3.88 3.26 21.26
N ARG A 561 3.86 2.91 22.55
CA ARG A 561 4.73 3.47 23.60
C ARG A 561 5.88 2.54 24.00
N VAL A 562 5.69 1.24 23.86
CA VAL A 562 6.65 0.24 24.30
C VAL A 562 6.93 -0.77 23.19
N ARG A 563 8.08 -1.43 23.28
CA ARG A 563 8.49 -2.54 22.42
C ARG A 563 8.98 -3.70 23.28
N VAL A 564 8.83 -4.93 22.82
CA VAL A 564 9.46 -6.09 23.46
C VAL A 564 10.60 -6.61 22.59
N ARG A 565 11.67 -7.09 23.22
CA ARG A 565 12.70 -7.84 22.50
C ARG A 565 12.18 -9.26 22.29
N GLY A 566 12.25 -9.74 21.05
CA GLY A 566 12.12 -11.18 20.82
C GLY A 566 13.26 -11.90 21.53
N THR A 567 12.96 -13.05 22.12
CA THR A 567 14.00 -14.03 22.43
C THR A 567 14.63 -14.44 21.09
N PRO A 568 15.96 -14.35 20.92
CA PRO A 568 16.65 -14.71 19.68
C PRO A 568 16.33 -16.11 19.17
#